data_AF-A0A3B8VQ40-F1
#
_entry.id   AF-A0A3B8VQ40-F1
#
_cell.length_a   1.000
_cell.length_b   1.000
_cell.length_c   1.000
_cell.angle_alpha   90.00
_cell.angle_beta   90.00
_cell.angle_gamma   90.00
#
_symmetry.space_group_name_H-M   'P 1'
#
loop_
_entity.id
_entity.type
_entity.pdbx_description
1 polymer ?
#
loop_
_entity_poly.entity_id
_entity_poly.type
_entity_poly.pdbx_seq_one_letter_code
_entity_poly.pdbx_strand_id
1 'polypeptide(L)' 'MQGVENLVKVLSPDIEEGPRNAGESPEEYVSRLSREKAEASMVNGIVGTILAADTTVVLDGEVMGKPAT' A
#
# COMPACT_ATOMS: atom_id res chain seq x y z
N MET A 1 21.66 5.02 -17.96
CA MET A 1 21.03 5.74 -16.83
C MET A 1 21.86 5.43 -15.61
N GLN A 2 22.56 6.41 -15.05
CA GLN A 2 23.35 6.21 -13.83
C GLN A 2 22.36 6.16 -12.66
N GLY A 3 22.32 5.05 -11.93
CA GLY A 3 21.41 4.88 -10.79
C GLY A 3 21.73 5.91 -9.70
N VAL A 4 20.71 6.38 -9.00
CA VAL A 4 20.89 7.23 -7.81
C VAL A 4 20.99 6.31 -6.60
N GLU A 5 22.13 6.33 -5.90
CA GLU A 5 22.26 5.65 -4.61
C GLU A 5 21.68 6.55 -3.51
N ASN A 6 20.50 6.21 -3.03
CA ASN A 6 19.88 6.85 -1.88
C ASN A 6 19.90 5.89 -0.69
N LEU A 7 20.27 6.39 0.49
CA LEU A 7 20.11 5.65 1.73
C LEU A 7 18.61 5.54 2.05
N VAL A 8 18.07 4.33 1.96
CA VAL A 8 16.68 4.02 2.32
C VAL A 8 16.64 2.91 3.36
N LYS A 9 15.62 2.95 4.22
CA LYS A 9 15.31 1.86 5.14
C LYS A 9 13.97 1.25 4.74
N VAL A 10 13.93 -0.07 4.58
CA VAL A 10 12.68 -0.80 4.30
C VAL A 10 11.95 -1.05 5.60
N LEU A 11 10.63 -0.82 5.57
CA LEU A 11 9.72 -1.04 6.70
C LEU A 11 8.60 -1.97 6.23
N SER A 12 8.13 -2.81 7.15
CA SER A 12 6.98 -3.71 6.92
C SER A 12 5.92 -3.42 7.99
N PRO A 13 5.19 -2.30 7.87
CA PRO A 13 4.09 -2.01 8.78
C PRO A 13 2.98 -3.05 8.63
N ASP A 14 2.39 -3.44 9.75
CA ASP A 14 1.23 -4.33 9.77
C ASP A 14 -0.04 -3.48 9.67
N ILE A 15 -0.83 -3.69 8.62
CA ILE A 15 -2.10 -3.01 8.39
C ILE A 15 -3.15 -4.03 7.96
N GLU A 16 -4.41 -3.74 8.23
CA GLU A 16 -5.52 -4.56 7.76
C GLU A 16 -5.73 -4.34 6.25
N GLU A 17 -5.50 -5.38 5.45
CA GLU A 17 -5.77 -5.38 4.02
C GLU A 17 -7.23 -5.78 3.72
N GLY A 18 -7.76 -5.27 2.61
CA GLY A 18 -9.12 -5.56 2.13
C GLY A 18 -10.07 -4.37 2.18
N PRO A 19 -11.24 -4.46 1.51
CA PRO A 19 -12.21 -3.37 1.46
C PRO A 19 -12.80 -3.07 2.84
N ARG A 20 -12.93 -1.79 3.19
CA ARG A 20 -13.47 -1.37 4.50
C ARG A 20 -14.99 -1.49 4.60
N ASN A 21 -15.69 -1.33 3.47
CA ASN A 21 -17.15 -1.37 3.43
C ASN A 21 -17.63 -1.87 2.07
N ALA A 22 -18.91 -2.27 2.04
CA ALA A 22 -19.60 -2.60 0.80
C ALA A 22 -19.78 -1.33 -0.04
N GLY A 23 -19.02 -1.22 -1.12
CA GLY A 23 -19.09 -0.10 -2.07
C GLY A 23 -17.81 0.73 -2.20
N GLU A 24 -16.77 0.44 -1.43
CA GLU A 24 -15.45 1.02 -1.67
C GLU A 24 -14.96 0.64 -3.08
N SER A 25 -14.74 1.64 -3.95
CA SER A 25 -14.23 1.41 -5.30
C SER A 25 -12.78 0.93 -5.29
N PRO A 26 -12.30 0.21 -6.33
CA PRO A 26 -10.91 -0.21 -6.42
C PRO A 26 -9.90 0.94 -6.30
N GLU A 27 -10.22 2.11 -6.84
CA GLU A 27 -9.39 3.33 -6.77
C GLU A 27 -9.31 3.91 -5.36
N GLU A 28 -10.43 3.95 -4.65
CA GLU A 28 -10.47 4.36 -3.25
C GLU A 28 -9.70 3.37 -2.38
N TYR A 29 -9.93 2.07 -2.60
CA TYR A 29 -9.27 0.97 -1.91
C TYR A 29 -7.74 1.05 -2.02
N VAL A 30 -7.19 1.10 -3.24
CA VAL A 30 -5.73 1.13 -3.46
C VAL A 30 -5.10 2.42 -2.92
N SER A 31 -5.76 3.56 -3.10
CA SER A 31 -5.28 4.85 -2.61
C SER A 31 -5.24 4.89 -1.08
N ARG A 32 -6.26 4.30 -0.45
CA ARG A 32 -6.35 4.17 1.00
C ARG A 32 -5.26 3.26 1.54
N LEU A 33 -5.08 2.04 1.00
CA LEU A 33 -4.05 1.12 1.47
C LEU A 33 -2.64 1.72 1.34
N SER A 34 -2.36 2.40 0.23
CA SER A 34 -1.09 3.10 0.05
C SER A 34 -0.85 4.16 1.14
N ARG A 35 -1.91 4.88 1.55
CA ARG A 35 -1.83 5.88 2.63
C ARG A 35 -1.65 5.23 3.99
N GLU A 36 -2.40 4.19 4.31
CA GLU A 36 -2.32 3.48 5.60
C GLU A 36 -0.94 2.86 5.83
N LYS A 37 -0.30 2.32 4.78
CA LYS A 37 1.11 1.84 4.84
C LYS A 37 2.06 2.95 5.26
N ALA A 38 1.88 4.16 4.74
CA ALA A 38 2.69 5.31 5.13
C ALA A 38 2.43 5.74 6.57
N GLU A 39 1.16 5.85 6.97
CA GLU A 39 0.75 6.28 8.31
C GLU A 39 1.20 5.29 9.40
N ALA A 40 1.02 3.99 9.18
CA ALA A 40 1.49 2.95 10.11
C ALA A 40 3.02 2.96 10.28
N SER A 41 3.76 3.37 9.24
CA SER A 41 5.21 3.54 9.32
C SER A 41 5.63 4.73 10.19
N MET A 42 4.79 5.77 10.32
CA MET A 42 5.05 6.92 11.20
C MET A 42 5.01 6.52 12.69
N VAL A 43 4.17 5.56 13.05
CA VAL A 43 4.02 5.06 14.44
C VAL A 43 5.30 4.39 14.96
N ASN A 44 6.17 3.92 14.06
CA ASN A 44 7.48 3.37 14.40
C ASN A 44 8.55 4.43 14.75
N GLY A 45 8.16 5.70 14.90
CA GLY A 45 9.05 6.78 15.34
C GLY A 45 10.08 7.23 14.29
N ILE A 46 9.84 6.91 13.02
CA ILE A 46 10.74 7.29 11.92
C ILE A 46 10.37 8.70 11.46
N VAL A 47 11.36 9.60 11.53
CA VAL A 47 11.24 10.98 11.05
C VAL A 47 11.86 11.04 9.64
N GLY A 48 11.06 11.35 8.62
CA GLY A 48 11.52 11.46 7.24
C GLY A 48 10.41 11.37 6.21
N THR A 49 10.78 11.40 4.93
CA THR A 49 9.86 11.15 3.82
C THR A 49 9.57 9.66 3.72
N ILE A 50 8.28 9.29 3.77
CA ILE A 50 7.83 7.91 3.62
C ILE A 50 7.30 7.73 2.19
N LEU A 51 7.85 6.74 1.48
CA LEU A 51 7.30 6.28 0.21
C LEU A 51 6.53 4.98 0.46
N ALA A 52 5.24 5.00 0.16
CA ALA A 52 4.38 3.83 0.19
C ALA A 52 3.59 3.75 -1.12
N ALA A 53 3.27 2.53 -1.52
CA ALA A 53 2.47 2.24 -2.70
C ALA A 53 1.61 1.01 -2.43
N ASP A 54 0.50 0.93 -3.14
CA ASP A 54 -0.33 -0.26 -3.22
C ASP A 54 -0.73 -0.51 -4.68
N THR A 55 -1.09 -1.73 -5.00
CA THR A 55 -1.54 -2.11 -6.35
C THR A 55 -2.58 -3.20 -6.22
N THR A 56 -3.68 -3.01 -6.92
CA THR A 56 -4.77 -3.99 -6.99
C THR A 56 -5.00 -4.40 -8.45
N VAL A 57 -5.47 -5.64 -8.64
CA VAL A 57 -5.86 -6.16 -9.95
C VAL A 57 -7.39 -6.18 -10.00
N VAL A 58 -7.96 -5.62 -11.07
CA VAL A 58 -9.41 -5.58 -11.28
C VAL A 58 -9.75 -6.35 -12.55
N LEU A 59 -10.71 -7.28 -12.46
CA LEU A 59 -11.26 -8.01 -13.59
C LEU A 59 -12.79 -7.95 -13.49
N ASP A 60 -13.46 -7.46 -14.53
CA ASP A 60 -14.92 -7.32 -14.59
C ASP A 60 -15.53 -6.55 -13.39
N GLY A 61 -14.77 -5.58 -12.86
CA GLY A 61 -15.18 -4.76 -11.71
C GLY A 61 -14.88 -5.36 -10.34
N GLU A 62 -14.36 -6.59 -10.28
CA GLU A 62 -14.02 -7.28 -9.04
C GLU A 62 -12.52 -7.19 -8.73
N VAL A 63 -12.19 -6.96 -7.46
CA VAL A 63 -10.80 -6.97 -6.97
C VAL A 63 -10.32 -8.41 -6.82
N MET A 64 -9.22 -8.74 -7.50
CA MET A 64 -8.63 -10.06 -7.51
C MET A 64 -7.57 -10.19 -6.42
N GLY A 65 -7.74 -11.19 -5.56
CA GLY A 65 -6.72 -11.59 -4.57
C GLY A 65 -5.54 -12.35 -5.21
N LYS A 66 -4.57 -12.72 -4.37
CA LYS A 66 -3.48 -13.62 -4.79
C LYS A 66 -4.07 -14.98 -5.22
N PRO A 67 -3.56 -15.60 -6.30
CA PRO A 67 -3.99 -16.94 -6.69
C PRO A 67 -3.68 -17.94 -5.58
N ALA A 68 -4.57 -18.91 -5.39
CA ALA A 68 -4.43 -19.92 -4.35
C ALA A 68 -3.39 -21.00 -4.69
N THR A 69 -3.00 -21.13 -5.97
CA THR A 69 -2.07 -22.12 -6.51
C THR A 69 -1.33 -21.60 -7.74
#